data_AF-A0AB38G751-F1
#
_entry.id   AF-A0AB38G751-F1
#
_cell.length_a   1.000
_cell.length_b   1.000
_cell.length_c   1.000
_cell.angle_alpha   90.00
_cell.angle_beta   90.00
_cell.angle_gamma   90.00
#
_symmetry.space_group_name_H-M   'P 1'
#
loop_
_entity.id
_entity.type
_entity.pdbx_description
1 polymer ?
#
loop_
_entity_poly.entity_id
_entity_poly.type
_entity_poly.pdbx_seq_one_letter_code
_entity_poly.pdbx_strand_id
1 'polypeptide(L)' 'MEANSKDIEWFLEHMTQYRIVKETGIAQSKISNFKNGKTKLENLTLRVASELTTFSKGLQKGV' A
#
# COMPACT_ATOMS: atom_id res chain seq x y z
N MET A 1 -4.00 8.73 12.85
CA MET A 1 -3.77 7.90 11.65
C MET A 1 -3.30 8.84 10.55
N GLU A 2 -2.12 8.59 9.99
CA GLU A 2 -1.56 9.39 8.87
C GLU A 2 -1.67 8.57 7.58
N ALA A 3 -2.11 9.19 6.50
CA ALA A 3 -2.12 8.62 5.17
C ALA A 3 -1.29 9.50 4.23
N ASN A 4 -0.33 8.88 3.54
CA ASN A 4 0.56 9.55 2.59
C ASN A 4 0.54 8.79 1.27
N SER A 5 0.02 9.43 0.22
CA SER A 5 -0.12 8.81 -1.10
C SER A 5 1.22 8.44 -1.73
N LYS A 6 2.27 9.25 -1.54
CA LYS A 6 3.61 8.97 -2.08
C LYS A 6 4.22 7.74 -1.45
N ASP A 7 4.07 7.58 -0.13
CA ASP A 7 4.53 6.39 0.56
C ASP A 7 3.78 5.13 0.09
N ILE A 8 2.48 5.26 -0.16
CA ILE A 8 1.65 4.15 -0.66
C ILE A 8 2.05 3.78 -2.10
N GLU A 9 2.24 4.76 -2.98
CA GLU A 9 2.70 4.56 -4.36
C GLU A 9 4.05 3.86 -4.39
N TRP A 10 5.03 4.38 -3.63
CA TRP A 10 6.35 3.76 -3.51
C TRP A 10 6.23 2.29 -3.09
N PHE A 11 5.42 2.01 -2.08
CA PHE A 11 5.24 0.65 -1.57
C PHE A 11 4.59 -0.29 -2.59
N LEU A 12 3.57 0.18 -3.33
CA LEU A 12 2.92 -0.60 -4.37
C LEU A 12 3.84 -0.88 -5.56
N GLU A 13 4.75 0.03 -5.89
CA GLU A 13 5.72 -0.11 -6.98
C GLU A 13 6.90 -1.01 -6.62
N HIS A 14 7.45 -0.87 -5.42
CA HIS A 14 8.69 -1.53 -5.00
C HIS A 14 8.48 -2.92 -4.40
N MET A 15 7.24 -3.30 -4.10
CA MET A 15 6.93 -4.59 -3.47
C MET A 15 6.13 -5.52 -4.40
N THR A 16 6.39 -6.81 -4.25
CA THR A 16 5.57 -7.84 -4.91
C THR A 16 4.19 -7.88 -4.27
N GLN A 17 3.16 -8.23 -5.05
CA GLN A 17 1.80 -8.36 -4.52
C GLN A 17 1.73 -9.35 -3.36
N TYR A 18 2.49 -10.45 -3.44
CA TYR A 18 2.61 -11.44 -2.38
C TYR A 18 3.13 -10.83 -1.07
N ARG A 19 4.23 -10.05 -1.15
CA ARG A 19 4.79 -9.39 0.04
C ARG A 19 3.81 -8.38 0.62
N ILE A 20 3.14 -7.60 -0.22
CA ILE A 20 2.13 -6.64 0.23
C ILE A 20 1.00 -7.35 0.99
N VAL A 21 0.49 -8.46 0.47
CA VAL A 21 -0.56 -9.26 1.15
C VAL A 21 -0.05 -9.79 2.49
N LYS A 22 1.16 -10.32 2.54
CA LYS A 22 1.77 -10.88 3.75
C LYS A 22 1.96 -9.83 4.85
N GLU A 23 2.45 -8.64 4.49
CA GLU A 23 2.74 -7.57 5.45
C GLU A 23 1.46 -6.85 5.90
N THR A 24 0.54 -6.57 4.97
CA THR A 24 -0.61 -5.68 5.23
C THR A 24 -1.93 -6.39 5.51
N GLY A 25 -2.03 -7.68 5.17
CA GLY A 25 -3.30 -8.43 5.21
C GLY A 25 -4.33 -7.98 4.18
N ILE A 26 -4.01 -7.01 3.31
CA ILE A 26 -4.91 -6.55 2.25
C ILE A 26 -5.01 -7.64 1.18
N ALA A 27 -6.23 -7.94 0.73
CA ALA A 27 -6.48 -8.94 -0.29
C ALA A 27 -5.71 -8.65 -1.60
N GLN A 28 -5.12 -9.70 -2.19
CA GLN A 28 -4.33 -9.59 -3.43
C GLN A 28 -5.12 -8.96 -4.58
N SER A 29 -6.43 -9.22 -4.68
CA SER A 29 -7.31 -8.63 -5.68
C SER A 29 -7.40 -7.10 -5.55
N LYS A 30 -7.44 -6.57 -4.33
CA LYS A 30 -7.40 -5.12 -4.08
C LYS A 30 -6.05 -4.53 -4.51
N ILE A 31 -4.94 -5.17 -4.15
CA ILE A 31 -3.59 -4.74 -4.56
C ILE A 31 -3.46 -4.73 -6.08
N SER A 32 -3.94 -5.78 -6.75
CA SER A 32 -3.98 -5.85 -8.21
C SER A 32 -4.80 -4.71 -8.81
N ASN A 33 -5.95 -4.37 -8.23
CA ASN A 33 -6.76 -3.25 -8.70
C ASN A 33 -6.05 -1.90 -8.53
N PHE A 34 -5.30 -1.69 -7.44
CA PHE A 34 -4.50 -0.47 -7.25
C PHE A 34 -3.36 -0.38 -8.27
N LYS A 35 -2.57 -1.46 -8.44
CA LYS A 35 -1.45 -1.48 -9.39
C LYS A 35 -1.89 -1.33 -10.85
N ASN A 36 -3.07 -1.84 -11.19
CA ASN A 36 -3.62 -1.75 -12.55
C ASN A 36 -4.50 -0.50 -12.76
N GLY A 37 -4.54 0.44 -11.81
CA GLY A 37 -5.34 1.68 -11.93
C GLY A 37 -6.86 1.49 -11.95
N LYS A 38 -7.36 0.27 -11.69
CA LYS A 38 -8.81 -0.02 -11.60
C LYS A 38 -9.45 0.60 -10.37
N THR A 39 -8.66 0.89 -9.35
CA THR A 39 -9.11 1.63 -8.16
C THR A 39 -8.10 2.73 -7.88
N LYS A 40 -8.59 3.97 -7.86
CA LYS A 40 -7.78 5.12 -7.52
C LYS A 40 -7.41 5.12 -6.03
N LEU A 41 -6.21 5.59 -5.70
CA LEU A 41 -5.74 5.71 -4.32
C LEU A 41 -6.64 6.64 -3.47
N GLU A 42 -7.27 7.64 -4.10
CA GLU A 42 -8.25 8.54 -3.45
C GLU A 42 -9.46 7.79 -2.85
N ASN A 43 -9.76 6.58 -3.34
CA ASN A 43 -10.88 5.76 -2.87
C ASN A 43 -10.48 4.82 -1.72
N LEU A 44 -9.25 4.90 -1.21
CA LEU A 44 -8.83 4.13 -0.05
C LEU A 44 -9.53 4.64 1.20
N THR A 45 -10.02 3.71 2.03
CA THR A 45 -10.42 4.06 3.40
C THR A 45 -9.19 4.58 4.16
N LEU A 46 -9.37 5.58 5.02
CA LEU A 46 -8.29 6.16 5.82
C LEU A 46 -7.49 5.09 6.59
N ARG A 47 -8.16 4.04 7.08
CA ARG A 47 -7.52 2.90 7.75
C ARG A 47 -6.50 2.19 6.85
N VAL A 48 -6.95 1.71 5.68
CA VAL A 48 -6.09 1.00 4.71
C VAL A 48 -4.96 1.90 4.23
N ALA A 49 -5.24 3.17 3.97
CA ALA A 49 -4.21 4.13 3.57
C ALA A 49 -3.15 4.30 4.68
N SER A 50 -3.56 4.40 5.95
CA SER A 50 -2.65 4.56 7.08
C SER A 50 -1.82 3.30 7.37
N GLU A 51 -2.40 2.11 7.21
CA GLU A 51 -1.68 0.84 7.28
C GLU A 51 -0.58 0.80 6.21
N LEU A 52 -0.94 1.03 4.93
CA LEU A 52 0.01 1.05 3.81
C LEU A 52 1.15 2.07 4.00
N THR A 53 0.84 3.30 4.43
CA THR A 53 1.86 4.31 4.74
C THR A 53 2.81 3.85 5.85
N THR A 54 2.29 3.22 6.90
CA THR A 54 3.10 2.74 8.02
C THR A 54 4.07 1.65 7.58
N PHE A 55 3.60 0.67 6.80
CA PHE A 55 4.45 -0.38 6.25
C PHE A 55 5.52 0.17 5.31
N SER A 56 5.15 1.11 4.44
CA SER A 56 6.09 1.78 3.54
C SER A 56 7.23 2.46 4.31
N LYS A 57 6.90 3.27 5.32
CA LYS A 57 7.90 3.95 6.16
C LYS A 57 8.78 2.98 6.94
N GLY A 58 8.22 1.88 7.44
CA GLY A 58 8.99 0.84 8.12
C GLY A 58 10.05 0.22 7.21
N LEU A 59 9.70 -0.01 5.94
CA LEU A 59 10.61 -0.57 4.94
C LEU A 59 11.66 0.45 4.49
N GLN A 60 11.26 1.70 4.26
CA GLN A 60 12.19 2.77 3.85
C GLN A 60 13.21 3.12 4.94
N LYS A 61 12.91 2.89 6.23
CA LYS A 61 13.87 3.12 7.33
C LYS A 61 14.87 1.98 7.52
N GLY A 62 14.65 0.82 6.91
CA GLY A 62 15.54 -0.34 6.96
C GLY A 62 16.39 -0.53 5.69
N VAL A 63 16.28 0.39 4.73
CA VAL A 63 17.08 0.49 3.50
C VAL A 63 18.03 1.68 3.65
#